data_AF-A0A0W1FAU7-F1
#
_entry.id   AF-A0A0W1FAU7-F1
#
_cell.length_a   1.000
_cell.length_b   1.000
_cell.length_c   1.000
_cell.angle_alpha   90.00
_cell.angle_beta   90.00
_cell.angle_gamma   90.00
#
_symmetry.space_group_name_H-M   'P 1'
#
loop_
_entity.id
_entity.type
_entity.pdbx_description
1 polymer ?
#
loop_
_entity_poly.entity_id
_entity_poly.type
_entity_poly.pdbx_seq_one_letter_code
_entity_poly.pdbx_strand_id
1 'polypeptide(L)'
;MTVGAGAADPAGIYVAPGGTDSNAGTATSPFRTHRKTLQTVNPGLTIFVRGGEYRNSKMDSPYSGRTEASLVRITRDGTAAQPIIFRPFGNEYAKLVSDVSRIAMQGAGYWTIQGFEIAGNAQPLAYIAPTRRPG
;
A
#
# COMPACT_ATOMS: atom_id res chain seq x y z
N MET A 1 12.95 24.69 11.82
CA MET A 1 11.50 24.65 11.53
C MET A 1 10.87 23.67 12.50
N THR A 2 10.01 24.16 13.39
CA THR A 2 9.34 23.32 14.38
C THR A 2 8.07 22.78 13.75
N VAL A 3 8.08 21.53 13.29
CA VAL A 3 6.85 20.85 12.86
C VAL A 3 6.09 20.43 14.12
N GLY A 4 5.03 21.16 14.43
CA GLY A 4 4.08 20.79 15.48
C GLY A 4 3.41 19.46 15.13
N ALA A 5 3.11 18.65 16.15
CA ALA A 5 2.40 17.39 15.97
C ALA A 5 1.07 17.64 15.24
N GLY A 6 0.99 17.21 13.98
CA GLY A 6 -0.18 17.38 13.10
C GLY A 6 0.03 18.26 11.86
N ALA A 7 1.16 18.96 11.73
CA ALA A 7 1.46 19.71 10.51
C ALA A 7 1.80 18.78 9.33
N ALA A 8 1.24 19.06 8.15
CA ALA A 8 1.57 18.35 6.91
C ALA A 8 3.06 18.48 6.61
N ASP A 9 3.71 17.36 6.30
CA ASP A 9 5.09 17.35 5.83
C ASP A 9 5.11 17.79 4.36
N PRO A 10 5.79 18.89 4.01
CA PRO A 10 5.88 19.34 2.62
C PRO A 10 6.62 18.34 1.71
N ALA A 11 7.40 17.42 2.28
CA ALA A 11 7.99 16.27 1.59
C ALA A 11 7.14 14.99 1.78
N GLY A 12 5.88 15.12 2.18
CA GLY A 12 4.96 14.03 2.48
C GLY A 12 3.91 13.80 1.40
N ILE A 13 3.65 12.54 1.10
CA ILE A 13 2.48 12.08 0.33
C ILE A 13 1.66 11.13 1.21
N TYR A 14 0.34 11.32 1.26
CA TYR A 14 -0.52 10.68 2.23
C TYR A 14 -1.50 9.71 1.59
N VAL A 15 -1.68 8.56 2.24
CA VAL A 15 -2.68 7.55 1.87
C VAL A 15 -3.48 7.14 3.09
N ALA A 16 -4.81 7.01 2.97
CA ALA A 16 -5.73 6.68 4.06
C ALA A 16 -6.86 5.75 3.57
N PRO A 17 -7.39 4.83 4.41
CA PRO A 17 -8.50 3.97 3.99
C PRO A 17 -9.77 4.79 3.63
N GLY A 18 -9.97 5.93 4.30
CA GLY A 18 -11.05 6.88 4.03
C GLY A 18 -10.78 7.91 2.93
N GLY A 19 -9.62 7.83 2.24
CA GLY A 19 -9.28 8.75 1.16
C GLY A 19 -9.98 8.43 -0.17
N THR A 20 -9.64 9.21 -1.20
CA THR A 20 -10.01 8.96 -2.61
C THR A 20 -8.80 9.21 -3.52
N ASP A 21 -8.67 8.44 -4.60
CA ASP A 21 -7.57 8.60 -5.57
C ASP A 21 -7.67 9.86 -6.43
N SER A 22 -8.79 10.58 -6.34
CA SER A 22 -8.98 11.92 -6.91
C SER A 22 -8.42 13.04 -6.04
N ASN A 23 -8.04 12.76 -4.80
CA ASN A 23 -7.45 13.77 -3.91
C ASN A 23 -6.03 14.15 -4.34
N ALA A 24 -5.46 15.18 -3.72
CA ALA A 24 -4.09 15.64 -4.00
C ALA A 24 -2.98 14.84 -3.31
N GLY A 25 -3.32 13.93 -2.37
CA GLY A 25 -2.34 13.17 -1.60
C GLY A 25 -1.72 13.97 -0.44
N THR A 26 -2.43 14.98 0.07
CA THR A 26 -2.01 15.79 1.22
C THR A 26 -2.53 15.22 2.53
N ALA A 27 -2.06 15.73 3.67
CA ALA A 27 -2.50 15.27 4.99
C ALA A 27 -4.03 15.39 5.21
N THR A 28 -4.65 16.43 4.65
CA THR A 28 -6.10 16.69 4.74
C THR A 28 -6.90 16.05 3.60
N SER A 29 -6.26 15.79 2.46
CA SER A 29 -6.87 15.15 1.29
C SER A 29 -5.98 14.00 0.81
N PRO A 30 -5.96 12.86 1.53
CA PRO A 30 -5.09 11.73 1.23
C PRO A 30 -5.63 10.90 0.06
N PHE A 31 -4.74 10.20 -0.64
CA PHE A 31 -5.12 9.16 -1.60
C PHE A 31 -5.78 7.98 -0.89
N ARG A 32 -6.52 7.15 -1.64
CA ARG A 32 -7.09 5.90 -1.11
C ARG A 32 -6.14 4.73 -1.27
N THR A 33 -5.49 4.63 -2.43
CA THR A 33 -4.73 3.43 -2.80
C THR A 33 -3.23 3.64 -2.76
N HIS A 34 -2.52 2.58 -2.38
CA HIS A 34 -1.06 2.52 -2.52
C HIS A 34 -0.64 2.66 -3.99
N ARG A 35 -1.42 2.09 -4.93
CA ARG A 35 -1.16 2.23 -6.37
C ARG A 35 -1.06 3.70 -6.78
N LYS A 36 -2.06 4.52 -6.44
CA LYS A 36 -2.05 5.95 -6.78
C LYS A 36 -0.86 6.67 -6.15
N THR A 37 -0.59 6.37 -4.87
CA THR A 37 0.53 6.94 -4.13
C THR A 37 1.88 6.63 -4.79
N LEU A 38 2.12 5.37 -5.19
CA LEU A 38 3.36 4.91 -5.83
C LEU A 38 3.53 5.46 -7.26
N GLN A 39 2.43 5.81 -7.94
CA GLN A 39 2.46 6.51 -9.23
C GLN A 39 2.80 8.00 -9.10
N THR A 40 2.67 8.58 -7.90
CA THR A 40 2.85 10.02 -7.67
C THR A 40 4.12 10.33 -6.87
N VAL A 41 4.59 9.42 -6.02
CA VAL A 41 5.78 9.64 -5.18
C VAL A 41 7.06 9.88 -5.99
N ASN A 42 7.86 10.85 -5.56
CA ASN A 42 9.17 11.18 -6.13
C ASN A 42 10.29 10.83 -5.12
N PRO A 43 11.55 10.65 -5.59
CA PRO A 43 12.69 10.48 -4.71
C PRO A 43 12.77 11.55 -3.61
N GLY A 44 13.13 11.14 -2.39
CA GLY A 44 13.26 12.03 -1.23
C GLY A 44 11.94 12.30 -0.49
N LEU A 45 10.80 11.86 -1.02
CA LEU A 45 9.52 11.97 -0.33
C LEU A 45 9.29 10.83 0.67
N THR A 46 8.49 11.13 1.69
CA THR A 46 7.94 10.13 2.61
C THR A 46 6.48 9.86 2.27
N ILE A 47 6.16 8.60 2.04
CA ILE A 47 4.79 8.10 2.00
C ILE A 47 4.32 7.86 3.43
N PHE A 48 3.38 8.68 3.87
CA PHE A 48 2.70 8.57 5.16
C PHE A 48 1.39 7.80 5.01
N VAL A 49 1.35 6.64 5.65
CA VAL A 49 0.17 5.78 5.69
C VAL A 49 -0.61 6.08 6.95
N ARG A 50 -1.86 6.54 6.81
CA ARG A 50 -2.74 6.77 7.95
C ARG A 50 -3.16 5.43 8.58
N GLY A 51 -3.55 5.47 9.84
CA GLY A 51 -3.96 4.29 10.59
C GLY A 51 -5.15 3.59 9.96
N GLY A 52 -5.14 2.26 10.02
CA GLY A 52 -6.22 1.42 9.54
C GLY A 52 -5.73 0.21 8.74
N GLU A 53 -6.70 -0.55 8.23
CA GLU A 53 -6.48 -1.77 7.47
C GLU A 53 -6.51 -1.49 5.96
N TYR A 54 -5.47 -1.95 5.26
CA TYR A 54 -5.35 -1.86 3.81
C TYR A 54 -5.39 -3.26 3.22
N ARG A 55 -6.44 -3.53 2.42
CA ARG A 55 -6.69 -4.83 1.79
C ARG A 55 -6.51 -4.78 0.28
N ASN A 56 -6.07 -5.89 -0.33
CA ASN A 56 -6.14 -6.02 -1.78
C ASN A 56 -7.59 -6.17 -2.22
N SER A 57 -7.92 -5.58 -3.37
CA SER A 57 -9.32 -5.36 -3.79
C SER A 57 -10.12 -6.65 -3.99
N LYS A 58 -9.41 -7.75 -4.27
CA LYS A 58 -10.02 -9.06 -4.56
C LYS A 58 -9.96 -10.03 -3.40
N MET A 59 -9.45 -9.66 -2.22
CA MET A 59 -9.19 -10.58 -1.11
C MET A 59 -10.36 -11.53 -0.79
N ASP A 60 -11.60 -11.04 -0.88
CA ASP A 60 -12.82 -11.80 -0.54
C ASP A 60 -13.47 -12.52 -1.76
N SER A 61 -12.78 -12.56 -2.91
CA SER A 61 -13.23 -13.27 -4.13
C SER A 61 -12.52 -14.63 -4.29
N PRO A 62 -12.85 -15.48 -5.27
CA PRO A 62 -12.02 -16.63 -5.60
C PRO A 62 -10.61 -16.21 -6.06
N TYR A 63 -9.57 -16.95 -5.69
CA TYR A 63 -8.19 -16.66 -6.13
C TYR A 63 -7.98 -16.88 -7.64
N SER A 64 -8.68 -17.85 -8.21
CA SER A 64 -8.60 -18.19 -9.64
C SER A 64 -8.98 -16.99 -10.53
N GLY A 65 -8.20 -16.74 -11.58
CA GLY A 65 -8.45 -15.69 -12.57
C GLY A 65 -8.08 -14.27 -12.13
N ARG A 66 -7.49 -14.08 -10.96
CA ARG A 66 -7.00 -12.76 -10.51
C ARG A 66 -5.65 -12.41 -11.15
N THR A 67 -5.47 -11.14 -11.47
CA THR A 67 -4.21 -10.58 -12.02
C THR A 67 -3.44 -9.73 -11.01
N GLU A 68 -4.06 -9.34 -9.88
CA GLU A 68 -3.37 -8.60 -8.82
C GLU A 68 -2.37 -9.50 -8.11
N ALA A 69 -1.07 -9.26 -8.34
CA ALA A 69 0.00 -10.05 -7.73
C ALA A 69 0.46 -9.49 -6.37
N SER A 70 0.13 -8.24 -6.04
CA SER A 70 0.58 -7.60 -4.81
C SER A 70 -0.29 -6.42 -4.37
N LEU A 71 -0.41 -6.20 -3.05
CA LEU A 71 -1.08 -5.03 -2.47
C LEU A 71 -0.28 -3.74 -2.69
N VAL A 72 1.02 -3.75 -2.40
CA VAL A 72 1.95 -2.63 -2.62
C VAL A 72 2.99 -3.05 -3.65
N ARG A 73 2.86 -2.55 -4.89
CA ARG A 73 3.82 -2.82 -5.97
C ARG A 73 4.75 -1.65 -6.18
N ILE A 74 5.99 -1.79 -5.71
CA ILE A 74 7.02 -0.76 -5.80
C ILE A 74 7.83 -0.97 -7.09
N THR A 75 7.80 0.02 -7.97
CA THR A 75 8.50 0.01 -9.26
C THR A 75 9.27 1.31 -9.54
N ARG A 76 9.40 2.18 -8.54
CA ARG A 76 10.15 3.44 -8.64
C ARG A 76 11.38 3.38 -7.78
N ASP A 77 12.47 3.95 -8.25
CA ASP A 77 13.69 4.13 -7.48
C ASP A 77 13.64 5.42 -6.66
N GLY A 78 14.19 5.35 -5.45
CA GLY A 78 14.78 6.53 -4.83
C GLY A 78 16.19 6.77 -5.38
N THR A 79 16.96 7.60 -4.70
CA THR A 79 18.42 7.68 -4.93
C THR A 79 19.17 7.56 -3.62
N ALA A 80 20.47 7.32 -3.67
CA ALA A 80 21.31 7.28 -2.47
C ALA A 80 21.21 8.59 -1.65
N ALA A 81 21.09 9.74 -2.33
CA ALA A 81 20.94 11.05 -1.68
C ALA A 81 19.49 11.36 -1.27
N GLN A 82 18.51 10.75 -1.93
CA GLN A 82 17.08 11.02 -1.75
C GLN A 82 16.29 9.70 -1.75
N PRO A 83 16.41 8.88 -0.69
CA PRO A 83 15.66 7.64 -0.57
C PRO A 83 14.15 7.93 -0.43
N ILE A 84 13.32 6.97 -0.81
CA ILE A 84 11.87 7.03 -0.57
C ILE A 84 11.56 6.28 0.73
N ILE A 85 10.80 6.90 1.63
CA ILE A 85 10.42 6.29 2.90
C ILE A 85 8.94 5.91 2.85
N PHE A 86 8.61 4.68 3.23
CA PHE A 86 7.24 4.19 3.35
C PHE A 86 7.00 3.79 4.80
N ARG A 87 6.10 4.52 5.50
CA ARG A 87 5.84 4.31 6.93
C ARG A 87 4.45 4.76 7.37
N PRO A 88 3.94 4.29 8.52
CA PRO A 88 2.79 4.89 9.17
C PRO A 88 3.03 6.36 9.59
N PHE A 89 1.96 7.15 9.63
CA PHE A 89 1.97 8.53 10.09
C PHE A 89 2.03 8.62 11.62
N GLY A 90 3.03 9.32 12.16
CA GLY A 90 3.21 9.47 13.61
C GLY A 90 3.28 8.12 14.32
N ASN A 91 2.40 7.94 15.31
CA ASN A 91 2.23 6.71 16.09
C ASN A 91 0.97 5.92 15.67
N GLU A 92 0.42 6.20 14.49
CA GLU A 92 -0.74 5.46 13.96
C GLU A 92 -0.32 4.04 13.52
N TYR A 93 -1.24 3.08 13.65
CA TYR A 93 -1.02 1.70 13.22
C TYR A 93 -1.63 1.46 11.85
N ALA A 94 -0.78 1.19 10.85
CA ALA A 94 -1.22 0.79 9.52
C ALA A 94 -0.95 -0.70 9.30
N LYS A 95 -2.02 -1.44 8.99
CA LYS A 95 -1.98 -2.89 8.77
C LYS A 95 -2.17 -3.21 7.30
N LEU A 96 -1.19 -3.90 6.72
CA LEU A 96 -1.24 -4.40 5.36
C LEU A 96 -1.75 -5.84 5.38
N VAL A 97 -2.97 -6.05 4.89
CA VAL A 97 -3.62 -7.36 4.87
C VAL A 97 -3.82 -7.78 3.42
N SER A 98 -3.30 -8.94 3.06
CA SER A 98 -3.45 -9.43 1.69
C SER A 98 -3.45 -10.94 1.65
N ASP A 99 -4.11 -11.53 0.67
CA ASP A 99 -3.97 -12.95 0.31
C ASP A 99 -2.95 -13.18 -0.82
N VAL A 100 -2.45 -12.10 -1.44
CA VAL A 100 -1.29 -12.06 -2.35
C VAL A 100 -0.09 -11.40 -1.66
N SER A 101 1.03 -11.21 -2.38
CA SER A 101 2.21 -10.51 -1.85
C SER A 101 1.83 -9.15 -1.27
N ARG A 102 2.23 -8.86 -0.02
CA ARG A 102 1.84 -7.59 0.62
C ARG A 102 2.66 -6.44 0.05
N ILE A 103 3.97 -6.64 -0.08
CA ILE A 103 4.90 -5.71 -0.70
C ILE A 103 5.73 -6.48 -1.72
N ALA A 104 5.78 -5.98 -2.95
CA ALA A 104 6.63 -6.50 -4.01
C ALA A 104 7.47 -5.35 -4.58
N MET A 105 8.78 -5.55 -4.66
CA MET A 105 9.71 -4.61 -5.28
C MET A 105 10.21 -5.21 -6.59
N GLN A 106 10.05 -4.48 -7.69
CA GLN A 106 10.50 -4.93 -9.00
C GLN A 106 11.31 -3.82 -9.66
N GLY A 107 12.62 -4.04 -9.80
CA GLY A 107 13.54 -3.06 -10.38
C GLY A 107 13.50 -1.73 -9.62
N ALA A 108 13.46 -1.78 -8.28
CA ALA A 108 13.38 -0.61 -7.42
C ALA A 108 14.42 -0.69 -6.29
N GLY A 109 15.12 0.40 -6.04
CA GLY A 109 16.14 0.56 -5.02
C GLY A 109 16.00 1.87 -4.23
N TYR A 110 16.77 1.99 -3.15
CA TYR A 110 16.79 3.16 -2.25
C TYR A 110 15.45 3.43 -1.54
N TRP A 111 14.88 2.38 -0.94
CA TRP A 111 13.67 2.47 -0.13
C TRP A 111 13.95 2.16 1.34
N THR A 112 13.25 2.86 2.22
CA THR A 112 13.09 2.47 3.62
C THR A 112 11.64 2.13 3.88
N ILE A 113 11.36 0.91 4.29
CA ILE A 113 10.00 0.44 4.62
C ILE A 113 10.00 0.05 6.10
N GLN A 114 9.12 0.65 6.90
CA GLN A 114 9.16 0.47 8.35
C GLN A 114 7.81 0.68 9.04
N GLY A 115 7.63 0.06 10.20
CA GLY A 115 6.53 0.33 11.13
C GLY A 115 5.18 -0.31 10.77
N PHE A 116 5.08 -1.08 9.69
CA PHE A 116 3.83 -1.74 9.29
C PHE A 116 3.58 -3.02 10.07
N GLU A 117 2.34 -3.22 10.46
CA GLU A 117 1.83 -4.57 10.72
C GLU A 117 1.52 -5.23 9.38
N ILE A 118 2.02 -6.45 9.17
CA ILE A 118 1.78 -7.20 7.94
C ILE A 118 1.05 -8.48 8.33
N ALA A 119 -0.14 -8.67 7.77
CA ALA A 119 -0.91 -9.88 7.98
C ALA A 119 -1.29 -10.54 6.66
N GLY A 120 -1.40 -11.85 6.74
CA GLY A 120 -1.83 -12.70 5.66
C GLY A 120 -2.97 -13.60 6.08
N ASN A 121 -3.75 -14.06 5.11
CA ASN A 121 -4.67 -15.15 5.37
C ASN A 121 -4.05 -16.47 4.90
N ALA A 122 -4.16 -17.50 5.74
CA ALA A 122 -3.95 -18.89 5.33
C ALA A 122 -5.24 -19.33 4.63
N GLN A 123 -5.34 -19.15 3.31
CA GLN A 123 -6.54 -19.61 2.61
C GLN A 123 -6.56 -21.12 2.77
N PRO A 124 -7.61 -21.72 3.38
CA PRO A 124 -7.73 -23.16 3.36
C PRO A 124 -7.82 -23.62 1.90
N LEU A 125 -7.17 -24.73 1.55
CA LEU A 125 -7.32 -25.36 0.24
C LEU A 125 -8.81 -25.70 0.05
N ALA A 126 -9.54 -24.87 -0.68
CA ALA A 126 -10.92 -25.15 -1.05
C ALA A 126 -10.93 -26.13 -2.23
N TYR A 127 -11.44 -27.34 -2.01
CA TYR A 127 -11.75 -28.26 -3.10
C TYR A 127 -12.89 -27.66 -3.94
N ILE A 128 -12.58 -27.19 -5.15
CA ILE A 128 -13.58 -26.76 -6.12
C ILE A 128 -14.00 -28.00 -6.91
N ALA A 129 -15.17 -28.56 -6.60
CA ALA A 129 -15.73 -29.67 -7.37
C ALA A 129 -15.95 -29.21 -8.83
N PRO A 130 -15.50 -29.99 -9.84
CA PRO A 130 -15.72 -29.63 -11.23
C PRO A 130 -17.23 -29.63 -11.52
N THR A 131 -17.74 -28.51 -12.04
CA THR A 131 -19.09 -28.45 -12.60
C THR A 131 -19.18 -29.45 -13.75
N ARG A 132 -20.00 -30.49 -13.60
CA ARG A 132 -20.29 -31.45 -14.68
C ARG A 132 -20.76 -30.67 -15.91
N ARG A 133 -20.02 -30.78 -17.02
CA ARG A 133 -20.52 -30.37 -18.33
C ARG A 133 -21.75 -31.23 -18.66
N PRO A 134 -22.91 -30.66 -19.05
CA PRO A 134 -24.00 -31.44 -19.60
C PRO A 134 -23.51 -32.09 -20.90
N GLY A 135 -23.83 -33.38 -21.06
CA GLY A 135 -23.52 -34.16 -22.26
C GLY A 135 -24.40 -33.82 -23.45
#